data_AF-A0A7C5NX43-F1
#
_entry.id   AF-A0A7C5NX43-F1
#
_cell.length_a   1.000
_cell.length_b   1.000
_cell.length_c   1.000
_cell.angle_alpha   90.00
_cell.angle_beta   90.00
_cell.angle_gamma   90.00
#
_symmetry.space_group_name_H-M   'P 1'
#
loop_
_entity.id
_entity.type
_entity.pdbx_description
1 polymer ?
#
loop_
_entity_poly.entity_id
_entity_poly.type
_entity_poly.pdbx_seq_one_letter_code
_entity_poly.pdbx_strand_id
1 'polypeptide(L)'
;MKQKSFIAFAIAIFIIAALHTPYCYSPNSYNRSYYLLESFNSQKQYILNVAIPQSLYDYYRGMDHRQVTVEDFVKFVTPYPLKPIADKLWEIYSTHEDFANGVLMIVHQIPYKVTLPAKYPVETIVENVGDCDLFSHIAASIMKAGGLDVVLLYYPNEAHMNVGVHLPAPPQQTRPHIPVRYVTYNGNRYYIAECTGDNWMEGWRVGECPTDLLGAKCQIIPLKSCGESAPQQVSASYNVLSPSTLTLTVSSNFGIQGSTFTFSGQLSPKLQNQTIIIYFRVGSSPWSVLAITQTNAEGKFSLNWVARETGIYQFKASWSGNDIYSGTDSLTVTITVLSTFLLITVAAAIISICIGVVVFLLSSQGSYKVEEPTLPSVSC
;
A
#
# COMPACT_ATOMS: atom_id res chain seq x y z
N MET A 1 23.10 7.22 44.39
CA MET A 1 23.35 8.19 43.28
C MET A 1 23.66 7.54 41.92
N LYS A 2 24.41 6.42 41.84
CA LYS A 2 24.81 5.83 40.54
C LYS A 2 23.67 5.28 39.66
N GLN A 3 22.59 4.76 40.24
CA GLN A 3 21.48 4.13 39.49
C GLN A 3 20.54 5.13 38.79
N LYS A 4 20.34 6.33 39.36
CA LYS A 4 19.51 7.39 38.75
C LYS A 4 20.21 8.06 37.55
N SER A 5 21.54 8.17 37.60
CA SER A 5 22.36 8.68 36.48
C SER A 5 22.35 7.71 35.29
N PHE A 6 22.36 6.40 35.57
CA PHE A 6 22.31 5.37 34.54
C PHE A 6 20.99 5.36 33.75
N ILE A 7 19.85 5.61 34.41
CA ILE A 7 18.54 5.69 33.75
C ILE A 7 18.45 6.94 32.86
N ALA A 8 18.93 8.10 33.32
CA ALA A 8 18.95 9.32 32.50
C ALA A 8 19.87 9.18 31.27
N PHE A 9 21.02 8.54 31.44
CA PHE A 9 21.95 8.26 30.34
C PHE A 9 21.39 7.22 29.36
N ALA A 10 20.71 6.19 29.85
CA ALA A 10 20.03 5.19 29.01
C ALA A 10 18.88 5.81 28.20
N ILE A 11 18.08 6.71 28.80
CA ILE A 11 17.02 7.44 28.09
C ILE A 11 17.61 8.35 27.01
N ALA A 12 18.71 9.07 27.30
CA ALA A 12 19.38 9.91 26.32
C ALA A 12 19.94 9.10 25.14
N ILE A 13 20.55 7.94 25.39
CA ILE A 13 21.03 7.03 24.34
C ILE A 13 19.86 6.46 23.52
N PHE A 14 18.74 6.12 24.15
CA PHE A 14 17.55 5.63 23.45
C PHE A 14 16.95 6.71 22.53
N ILE A 15 16.94 7.98 22.97
CA ILE A 15 16.51 9.13 22.16
C ILE A 15 17.47 9.35 20.98
N ILE A 16 18.78 9.24 21.19
CA ILE A 16 19.79 9.40 20.13
C ILE A 16 19.75 8.25 19.12
N ALA A 17 19.53 7.01 19.57
CA ALA A 17 19.37 5.85 18.71
C ALA A 17 18.06 5.89 17.90
N ALA A 18 16.97 6.42 18.48
CA ALA A 18 15.70 6.65 17.77
C ALA A 18 15.80 7.75 16.70
N LEU A 19 16.81 8.63 16.78
CA LEU A 19 17.08 9.69 15.79
C LEU A 19 17.90 9.20 14.59
N HIS A 20 18.48 7.99 14.64
CA HIS A 20 19.38 7.45 13.60
C HIS A 20 18.82 6.18 12.97
N THR A 21 17.63 6.24 12.38
CA THR A 21 17.21 5.19 11.44
C THR A 21 17.80 5.48 10.06
N PRO A 22 18.60 4.56 9.47
CA PRO A 22 19.11 4.73 8.12
C PRO A 22 17.95 4.87 7.14
N TYR A 23 17.95 5.96 6.36
CA TYR A 23 17.02 6.17 5.26
C TYR A 23 17.34 5.15 4.16
N CYS A 24 16.61 4.03 4.13
CA CYS A 24 16.55 3.22 2.90
C CYS A 24 15.75 4.01 1.87
N TYR A 25 16.42 4.41 0.79
CA TYR A 25 15.74 4.94 -0.40
C TYR A 25 14.92 3.82 -1.03
N SER A 26 13.62 3.79 -0.76
CA SER A 26 12.66 3.01 -1.55
C SER A 26 12.35 3.80 -2.83
N PRO A 27 12.20 3.15 -3.99
CA PRO A 27 11.68 3.84 -5.17
C PRO A 27 10.31 4.45 -4.86
N ASN A 28 10.04 5.67 -5.34
CA ASN A 28 8.74 6.33 -5.12
C ASN A 28 7.60 5.63 -5.89
N SER A 29 7.93 4.92 -6.98
CA SER A 29 7.01 4.11 -7.78
C SER A 29 7.71 2.94 -8.47
N TYR A 30 6.96 1.88 -8.75
CA TYR A 30 7.38 0.74 -9.57
C TYR A 30 6.74 0.82 -10.96
N ASN A 31 7.54 0.64 -12.01
CA ASN A 31 7.06 0.72 -13.40
C ASN A 31 7.08 -0.66 -14.07
N ARG A 32 6.05 -0.97 -14.84
CA ARG A 32 5.91 -2.18 -15.67
C ARG A 32 5.40 -1.79 -17.04
N SER A 33 5.78 -2.56 -18.05
CA SER A 33 5.31 -2.37 -19.42
C SER A 33 4.84 -3.71 -19.97
N TYR A 34 3.68 -3.72 -20.61
CA TYR A 34 3.08 -4.90 -21.24
C TYR A 34 2.85 -4.63 -22.71
N TYR A 35 3.22 -5.58 -23.55
CA TYR A 35 2.96 -5.54 -24.99
C TYR A 35 1.56 -6.10 -25.28
N LEU A 36 0.85 -5.48 -26.22
CA LEU A 36 -0.51 -5.85 -26.59
C LEU A 36 -0.64 -5.85 -28.12
N LEU A 37 -1.32 -6.84 -28.67
CA LEU A 37 -1.71 -6.82 -30.09
C LEU A 37 -3.05 -6.10 -30.23
N GLU A 38 -3.22 -5.33 -31.30
CA GLU A 38 -4.54 -4.78 -31.67
C GLU A 38 -5.56 -5.90 -31.93
N SER A 39 -5.10 -6.99 -32.55
CA SER A 39 -5.79 -8.27 -32.67
C SER A 39 -4.76 -9.36 -32.99
N PHE A 40 -5.08 -10.63 -32.78
CA PHE A 40 -4.15 -11.75 -33.05
C PHE A 40 -3.67 -11.85 -34.50
N ASN A 41 -4.37 -11.22 -35.46
CA ASN A 41 -3.98 -11.22 -36.87
C ASN A 41 -3.29 -9.91 -37.30
N SER A 42 -3.19 -8.92 -36.40
CA SER A 42 -2.58 -7.62 -36.68
C SER A 42 -1.09 -7.62 -36.34
N GLN A 43 -0.31 -6.91 -37.15
CA GLN A 43 1.10 -6.61 -36.84
C GLN A 43 1.23 -5.37 -35.94
N LYS A 44 0.13 -4.66 -35.69
CA LYS A 44 0.12 -3.45 -34.87
C LYS A 44 0.14 -3.81 -33.39
N GLN A 45 1.13 -3.25 -32.70
CA GLN A 45 1.37 -3.48 -31.27
C GLN A 45 1.26 -2.18 -30.47
N TYR A 46 0.85 -2.32 -29.23
CA TYR A 46 0.81 -1.27 -28.23
C TYR A 46 1.70 -1.65 -27.04
N ILE A 47 2.25 -0.65 -26.36
CA ILE A 47 2.98 -0.84 -25.10
C ILE A 47 2.19 -0.14 -24.00
N LEU A 48 1.56 -0.91 -23.12
CA LEU A 48 0.87 -0.39 -21.96
C LEU A 48 1.86 -0.21 -20.80
N ASN A 49 2.15 1.03 -20.46
CA ASN A 49 3.00 1.40 -19.33
C ASN A 49 2.13 1.58 -18.08
N VAL A 50 2.51 0.90 -17.00
CA VAL A 50 1.83 0.92 -15.70
C VAL A 50 2.82 1.38 -14.64
N ALA A 51 2.41 2.32 -13.79
CA ALA A 51 3.18 2.71 -12.62
C ALA A 51 2.37 2.56 -11.33
N ILE A 52 3.04 2.05 -10.30
CA ILE A 52 2.45 1.66 -9.01
C ILE A 52 3.17 2.45 -7.91
N PRO A 53 2.47 3.34 -7.17
CA PRO A 53 3.06 4.03 -6.02
C PRO A 53 3.53 3.04 -4.94
N GLN A 54 4.66 3.33 -4.29
CA GLN A 54 5.19 2.50 -3.20
C GLN A 54 4.16 2.26 -2.10
N SER A 55 3.39 3.29 -1.73
CA SER A 55 2.33 3.19 -0.72
C SER A 55 1.19 2.25 -1.10
N LEU A 56 0.86 2.09 -2.39
CA LEU A 56 -0.14 1.11 -2.83
C LEU A 56 0.39 -0.32 -2.66
N TYR A 57 1.66 -0.53 -2.98
CA TYR A 57 2.34 -1.80 -2.75
C TYR A 57 2.45 -2.11 -1.25
N ASP A 58 2.88 -1.14 -0.43
CA ASP A 58 2.96 -1.27 1.03
C ASP A 58 1.61 -1.58 1.66
N TYR A 59 0.52 -0.96 1.16
CA TYR A 59 -0.84 -1.23 1.60
C TYR A 59 -1.17 -2.72 1.42
N TYR A 60 -1.01 -3.26 0.20
CA TYR A 60 -1.32 -4.66 -0.07
C TYR A 60 -0.39 -5.65 0.64
N ARG A 61 0.90 -5.32 0.80
CA ARG A 61 1.81 -6.10 1.64
C ARG A 61 1.41 -6.16 3.11
N GLY A 62 0.69 -5.14 3.59
CA GLY A 62 0.20 -5.05 4.96
C GLY A 62 -1.15 -5.75 5.19
N MET A 63 -1.81 -6.21 4.12
CA MET A 63 -3.09 -6.92 4.19
C MET A 63 -2.91 -8.38 4.60
N ASP A 64 -4.01 -9.09 4.86
CA ASP A 64 -3.98 -10.51 5.22
C ASP A 64 -3.84 -11.39 3.96
N HIS A 65 -2.76 -12.17 3.89
CA HIS A 65 -2.47 -13.14 2.83
C HIS A 65 -2.88 -14.57 3.17
N ARG A 66 -3.49 -14.83 4.33
CA ARG A 66 -3.88 -16.20 4.72
C ARG A 66 -5.05 -16.72 3.87
N GLN A 67 -4.89 -17.88 3.27
CA GLN A 67 -5.96 -18.57 2.54
C GLN A 67 -6.30 -19.86 3.26
N VAL A 68 -7.46 -19.91 3.91
CA VAL A 68 -7.91 -21.03 4.75
C VAL A 68 -8.97 -21.85 4.03
N THR A 69 -9.83 -21.19 3.27
CA THR A 69 -10.96 -21.75 2.54
C THR A 69 -10.89 -21.39 1.06
N VAL A 70 -11.69 -22.08 0.24
CA VAL A 70 -11.78 -21.78 -1.21
C VAL A 70 -12.42 -20.40 -1.43
N GLU A 71 -13.32 -20.00 -0.55
CA GLU A 71 -13.97 -18.70 -0.61
C GLU A 71 -12.96 -17.54 -0.40
N ASP A 72 -11.83 -17.80 0.28
CA ASP A 72 -10.80 -16.77 0.52
C ASP A 72 -10.11 -16.31 -0.77
N PHE A 73 -10.15 -17.08 -1.86
CA PHE A 73 -9.59 -16.65 -3.16
C PHE A 73 -10.22 -15.33 -3.65
N VAL A 74 -11.50 -15.10 -3.34
CA VAL A 74 -12.23 -13.90 -3.80
C VAL A 74 -11.60 -12.60 -3.30
N LYS A 75 -10.92 -12.63 -2.15
CA LYS A 75 -10.34 -11.43 -1.53
C LYS A 75 -9.16 -10.88 -2.33
N PHE A 76 -8.45 -11.75 -3.05
CA PHE A 76 -7.31 -11.38 -3.89
C PHE A 76 -7.74 -10.81 -5.23
N VAL A 77 -9.03 -10.86 -5.56
CA VAL A 77 -9.56 -10.10 -6.71
C VAL A 77 -9.84 -8.67 -6.26
N THR A 78 -9.07 -7.72 -6.78
CA THR A 78 -9.12 -6.30 -6.42
C THR A 78 -9.29 -5.44 -7.68
N PRO A 79 -10.53 -5.22 -8.16
CA PRO A 79 -10.76 -4.49 -9.42
C PRO A 79 -10.40 -3.00 -9.34
N TYR A 80 -10.76 -2.34 -8.24
CA TYR A 80 -10.59 -0.89 -8.07
C TYR A 80 -9.17 -0.38 -8.37
N PRO A 81 -8.07 -0.93 -7.79
CA PRO A 81 -6.73 -0.43 -8.05
C PRO A 81 -6.28 -0.59 -9.51
N LEU A 82 -6.83 -1.56 -10.25
CA LEU A 82 -6.43 -1.86 -11.62
C LEU A 82 -7.36 -1.23 -12.68
N LYS A 83 -8.37 -0.47 -12.27
CA LYS A 83 -9.30 0.19 -13.19
C LYS A 83 -8.60 1.01 -14.29
N PRO A 84 -7.51 1.75 -14.02
CA PRO A 84 -6.82 2.49 -15.09
C PRO A 84 -6.22 1.60 -16.19
N ILE A 85 -5.83 0.36 -15.86
CA ILE A 85 -5.42 -0.63 -16.87
C ILE A 85 -6.63 -1.02 -17.74
N ALA A 86 -7.77 -1.33 -17.11
CA ALA A 86 -8.99 -1.68 -17.82
C ALA A 86 -9.49 -0.53 -18.72
N ASP A 87 -9.46 0.71 -18.22
CA ASP A 87 -9.87 1.88 -19.00
C ASP A 87 -9.00 2.04 -20.25
N LYS A 88 -7.68 1.81 -20.15
CA LYS A 88 -6.77 1.85 -21.31
C LYS A 88 -7.04 0.72 -22.31
N LEU A 89 -7.33 -0.50 -21.84
CA LEU A 89 -7.69 -1.61 -22.73
C LEU A 89 -8.93 -1.29 -23.58
N TRP A 90 -9.94 -0.61 -23.01
CA TRP A 90 -11.11 -0.16 -23.75
C TRP A 90 -10.82 0.93 -24.80
N GLU A 91 -9.66 1.59 -24.77
CA GLU A 91 -9.27 2.53 -25.83
C GLU A 91 -8.82 1.82 -27.12
N ILE A 92 -8.39 0.55 -27.05
CA ILE A 92 -7.92 -0.22 -28.21
C ILE A 92 -8.81 -1.42 -28.57
N TYR A 93 -9.62 -1.91 -27.63
CA TYR A 93 -10.53 -3.03 -27.84
C TYR A 93 -11.98 -2.58 -27.83
N SER A 94 -12.78 -3.04 -28.80
CA SER A 94 -14.18 -2.63 -28.95
C SER A 94 -15.19 -3.73 -28.59
N THR A 95 -14.71 -4.96 -28.34
CA THR A 95 -15.54 -6.10 -27.97
C THR A 95 -15.10 -6.69 -26.63
N HIS A 96 -16.02 -7.33 -25.91
CA HIS A 96 -15.70 -8.02 -24.66
C HIS A 96 -14.71 -9.19 -24.85
N GLU A 97 -14.74 -9.84 -26.02
CA GLU A 97 -13.79 -10.92 -26.35
C GLU A 97 -12.38 -10.36 -26.53
N ASP A 98 -12.21 -9.32 -27.36
CA ASP A 98 -10.91 -8.67 -27.57
C ASP A 98 -10.36 -8.09 -26.28
N PHE A 99 -11.23 -7.45 -25.47
CA PHE A 99 -10.86 -6.95 -24.14
C PHE A 99 -10.31 -8.07 -23.26
N ALA A 100 -11.04 -9.19 -23.15
CA ALA A 100 -10.64 -10.32 -22.31
C ALA A 100 -9.34 -10.97 -22.82
N ASN A 101 -9.18 -11.11 -24.14
CA ASN A 101 -7.93 -11.59 -24.74
C ASN A 101 -6.76 -10.63 -24.48
N GLY A 102 -6.98 -9.31 -24.53
CA GLY A 102 -5.99 -8.31 -24.14
C GLY A 102 -5.54 -8.44 -22.67
N VAL A 103 -6.48 -8.76 -21.77
CA VAL A 103 -6.13 -9.08 -20.38
C VAL A 103 -5.26 -10.35 -20.28
N LEU A 104 -5.57 -11.40 -21.06
CA LEU A 104 -4.74 -12.61 -21.11
C LEU A 104 -3.32 -12.31 -21.60
N MET A 105 -3.17 -11.46 -22.62
CA MET A 105 -1.86 -11.02 -23.11
C MET A 105 -1.02 -10.34 -22.01
N ILE A 106 -1.64 -9.59 -21.08
CA ILE A 106 -0.93 -8.99 -19.95
C ILE A 106 -0.36 -10.07 -19.03
N VAL A 107 -1.19 -11.02 -18.59
CA VAL A 107 -0.77 -12.03 -17.60
C VAL A 107 0.20 -13.07 -18.19
N HIS A 108 0.10 -13.39 -19.49
CA HIS A 108 1.05 -14.27 -20.19
C HIS A 108 2.46 -13.68 -20.35
N GLN A 109 2.66 -12.40 -20.02
CA GLN A 109 4.00 -11.79 -19.99
C GLN A 109 4.69 -11.91 -18.63
N ILE A 110 3.97 -12.39 -17.60
CA ILE A 110 4.51 -12.51 -16.25
C ILE A 110 5.15 -13.90 -16.10
N PRO A 111 6.45 -13.99 -15.72
CA PRO A 111 7.13 -15.27 -15.54
C PRO A 111 6.44 -16.19 -14.54
N TYR A 112 6.18 -17.43 -14.97
CA TYR A 112 5.60 -18.45 -14.11
C TYR A 112 6.62 -18.96 -13.09
N LYS A 113 6.24 -18.95 -11.82
CA LYS A 113 6.95 -19.58 -10.71
C LYS A 113 5.94 -19.86 -9.60
N VAL A 114 5.93 -21.09 -9.09
CA VAL A 114 5.12 -21.43 -7.91
C VAL A 114 5.45 -20.48 -6.76
N THR A 115 4.43 -19.82 -6.21
CA THR A 115 4.59 -18.87 -5.11
C THR A 115 3.70 -19.21 -3.93
N LEU A 116 4.25 -19.05 -2.72
CA LEU A 116 3.50 -19.13 -1.48
C LEU A 116 4.02 -18.04 -0.52
N PRO A 117 3.14 -17.32 0.20
CA PRO A 117 1.67 -17.38 0.12
C PRO A 117 1.10 -16.69 -1.13
N ALA A 118 -0.21 -16.81 -1.35
CA ALA A 118 -0.94 -16.05 -2.37
C ALA A 118 -0.76 -14.54 -2.18
N LYS A 119 -0.80 -13.77 -3.27
CA LYS A 119 -0.53 -12.32 -3.30
C LYS A 119 -1.62 -11.54 -3.99
N TYR A 120 -1.77 -10.27 -3.59
CA TYR A 120 -2.70 -9.36 -4.26
C TYR A 120 -2.14 -8.94 -5.64
N PRO A 121 -2.99 -8.62 -6.63
CA PRO A 121 -2.59 -8.27 -7.98
C PRO A 121 -1.53 -7.18 -8.07
N VAL A 122 -1.62 -6.15 -7.22
CA VAL A 122 -0.61 -5.08 -7.15
C VAL A 122 0.77 -5.64 -6.77
N GLU A 123 0.83 -6.54 -5.80
CA GLU A 123 2.10 -7.16 -5.38
C GLU A 123 2.66 -8.01 -6.52
N THR A 124 1.83 -8.85 -7.15
CA THR A 124 2.25 -9.71 -8.27
C THR A 124 2.78 -8.88 -9.45
N ILE A 125 2.15 -7.76 -9.79
CA ILE A 125 2.64 -6.85 -10.86
C ILE A 125 3.99 -6.23 -10.45
N VAL A 126 4.12 -5.77 -9.20
CA VAL A 126 5.37 -5.20 -8.67
C VAL A 126 6.50 -6.24 -8.64
N GLU A 127 6.22 -7.47 -8.23
CA GLU A 127 7.25 -8.51 -8.14
C GLU A 127 7.54 -9.15 -9.50
N ASN A 128 6.59 -9.08 -10.44
CA ASN A 128 6.67 -9.60 -11.80
C ASN A 128 7.02 -11.09 -11.85
N VAL A 129 6.35 -11.87 -11.02
CA VAL A 129 6.47 -13.32 -10.94
C VAL A 129 5.26 -13.88 -10.21
N GLY A 130 4.75 -15.05 -10.62
CA GLY A 130 3.62 -15.68 -9.96
C GLY A 130 3.24 -17.02 -10.59
N ASP A 131 2.21 -17.65 -10.04
CA ASP A 131 1.61 -18.89 -10.52
C ASP A 131 0.14 -18.71 -10.90
N CYS A 132 -0.56 -19.82 -11.13
CA CYS A 132 -1.87 -19.87 -11.78
C CYS A 132 -2.95 -19.03 -11.06
N ASP A 133 -2.97 -19.03 -9.74
CA ASP A 133 -3.90 -18.25 -8.92
C ASP A 133 -3.56 -16.76 -8.96
N LEU A 134 -2.29 -16.37 -8.80
CA LEU A 134 -1.83 -14.98 -8.91
C LEU A 134 -2.17 -14.35 -10.26
N PHE A 135 -1.98 -15.10 -11.36
CA PHE A 135 -2.33 -14.63 -12.70
C PHE A 135 -3.85 -14.53 -12.87
N SER A 136 -4.59 -15.49 -12.34
CA SER A 136 -6.05 -15.46 -12.32
C SER A 136 -6.60 -14.27 -11.51
N HIS A 137 -5.97 -13.92 -10.39
CA HIS A 137 -6.33 -12.75 -9.59
C HIS A 137 -6.13 -11.45 -10.37
N ILE A 138 -5.01 -11.29 -11.09
CA ILE A 138 -4.79 -10.13 -11.96
C ILE A 138 -5.85 -10.08 -13.07
N ALA A 139 -6.01 -11.18 -13.81
CA ALA A 139 -6.93 -11.24 -14.95
C ALA A 139 -8.37 -10.96 -14.53
N ALA A 140 -8.85 -11.62 -13.48
CA ALA A 140 -10.19 -11.40 -12.94
C ALA A 140 -10.39 -9.96 -12.45
N SER A 141 -9.36 -9.36 -11.82
CA SER A 141 -9.43 -7.98 -11.33
C SER A 141 -9.56 -6.98 -12.48
N ILE A 142 -8.77 -7.12 -13.55
CA ILE A 142 -8.83 -6.23 -14.71
C ILE A 142 -10.14 -6.44 -15.49
N MET A 143 -10.54 -7.70 -15.73
CA MET A 143 -11.80 -8.01 -16.42
C MET A 143 -13.01 -7.45 -15.67
N LYS A 144 -13.07 -7.63 -14.35
CA LYS A 144 -14.15 -7.10 -13.52
C LYS A 144 -14.12 -5.57 -13.47
N ALA A 145 -12.94 -4.95 -13.43
CA ALA A 145 -12.80 -3.48 -13.49
C ALA A 145 -13.26 -2.90 -14.84
N GLY A 146 -13.09 -3.66 -15.92
CA GLY A 146 -13.60 -3.36 -17.25
C GLY A 146 -15.10 -3.62 -17.44
N GLY A 147 -15.79 -4.15 -16.43
CA GLY A 147 -17.23 -4.39 -16.44
C GLY A 147 -17.66 -5.77 -16.96
N LEU A 148 -16.73 -6.71 -17.17
CA LEU A 148 -17.07 -8.08 -17.54
C LEU A 148 -17.58 -8.86 -16.31
N ASP A 149 -18.50 -9.79 -16.53
CA ASP A 149 -18.92 -10.76 -15.51
C ASP A 149 -17.97 -11.96 -15.51
N VAL A 150 -17.39 -12.26 -14.34
CA VAL A 150 -16.21 -13.09 -14.18
C VAL A 150 -16.34 -13.96 -12.94
N VAL A 151 -15.85 -15.19 -13.04
CA VAL A 151 -15.71 -16.15 -11.93
C VAL A 151 -14.28 -16.70 -11.90
N LEU A 152 -13.78 -17.12 -10.72
CA LEU A 152 -12.59 -17.97 -10.68
C LEU A 152 -13.01 -19.44 -10.83
N LEU A 153 -12.14 -20.20 -11.48
CA LEU A 153 -12.27 -21.64 -11.69
C LEU A 153 -11.11 -22.32 -10.99
N TYR A 154 -11.38 -22.93 -9.83
CA TYR A 154 -10.39 -23.63 -9.05
C TYR A 154 -10.45 -25.14 -9.33
N TYR A 155 -9.33 -25.73 -9.72
CA TYR A 155 -9.19 -27.14 -10.09
C TYR A 155 -8.33 -27.84 -9.01
N PRO A 156 -8.95 -28.37 -7.94
CA PRO A 156 -8.22 -28.85 -6.77
C PRO A 156 -7.37 -30.11 -7.06
N ASN A 157 -7.82 -30.98 -7.96
CA ASN A 157 -7.08 -32.22 -8.27
C ASN A 157 -5.86 -31.95 -9.14
N GLU A 158 -5.95 -30.91 -9.97
CA GLU A 158 -4.94 -30.47 -10.91
C GLU A 158 -4.00 -29.42 -10.28
N ALA A 159 -4.30 -28.99 -9.05
CA ALA A 159 -3.62 -27.89 -8.36
C ALA A 159 -3.50 -26.63 -9.24
N HIS A 160 -4.59 -26.29 -9.95
CA HIS A 160 -4.62 -25.22 -10.93
C HIS A 160 -5.75 -24.22 -10.65
N MET A 161 -5.57 -22.98 -11.10
CA MET A 161 -6.60 -21.96 -11.06
C MET A 161 -6.60 -21.17 -12.37
N ASN A 162 -7.81 -20.82 -12.79
CA ASN A 162 -8.02 -20.00 -13.96
C ASN A 162 -9.28 -19.14 -13.86
N VAL A 163 -9.61 -18.39 -14.91
CA VAL A 163 -10.78 -17.50 -14.98
C VAL A 163 -11.84 -18.06 -15.92
N GLY A 164 -13.12 -17.89 -15.54
CA GLY A 164 -14.27 -18.03 -16.42
C GLY A 164 -14.87 -16.66 -16.69
N VAL A 165 -15.04 -16.30 -17.97
CA VAL A 165 -15.57 -14.99 -18.37
C VAL A 165 -16.88 -15.12 -19.15
N HIS A 166 -17.91 -14.40 -18.73
CA HIS A 166 -19.16 -14.33 -19.45
C HIS A 166 -19.05 -13.30 -20.58
N LEU A 167 -19.43 -13.71 -21.79
CA LEU A 167 -19.43 -12.86 -22.98
C LEU A 167 -20.83 -12.79 -23.59
N PRO A 168 -21.20 -11.68 -24.26
CA PRO A 168 -22.51 -11.55 -24.92
C PRO A 168 -22.73 -12.54 -26.07
N ALA A 169 -21.65 -13.06 -26.67
CA ALA A 169 -21.67 -14.05 -27.73
C ALA A 169 -20.53 -15.07 -27.52
N PRO A 170 -20.63 -16.28 -28.10
CA PRO A 170 -19.52 -17.23 -28.07
C PRO A 170 -18.23 -16.65 -28.68
N PRO A 171 -17.05 -16.95 -28.10
CA PRO A 171 -15.75 -16.57 -28.64
C PRO A 171 -15.60 -17.01 -30.10
N GLN A 172 -15.03 -16.13 -30.92
CA GLN A 172 -14.78 -16.35 -32.35
C GLN A 172 -13.29 -16.42 -32.67
N GLN A 173 -12.41 -16.05 -31.74
CA GLN A 173 -10.97 -15.95 -31.95
C GLN A 173 -10.20 -17.21 -31.57
N THR A 174 -10.86 -18.25 -31.03
CA THR A 174 -10.23 -19.56 -30.78
C THR A 174 -9.59 -20.12 -32.04
N ARG A 175 -8.44 -20.78 -31.90
CA ARG A 175 -7.72 -21.40 -33.02
C ARG A 175 -8.61 -22.39 -33.79
N PRO A 176 -8.38 -22.54 -35.11
CA PRO A 176 -9.08 -23.54 -35.91
C PRO A 176 -9.02 -24.93 -35.28
N HIS A 177 -10.13 -25.65 -35.28
CA HIS A 177 -10.28 -27.00 -34.73
C HIS A 177 -10.19 -27.13 -33.20
N ILE A 178 -9.99 -26.05 -32.46
CA ILE A 178 -10.11 -26.06 -30.99
C ILE A 178 -11.58 -25.78 -30.62
N PRO A 179 -12.28 -26.72 -29.96
CA PRO A 179 -13.66 -26.50 -29.56
C PRO A 179 -13.73 -25.48 -28.42
N VAL A 180 -14.62 -24.50 -28.54
CA VAL A 180 -14.89 -23.51 -27.49
C VAL A 180 -15.35 -24.21 -26.20
N ARG A 181 -14.65 -23.92 -25.10
CA ARG A 181 -14.93 -24.46 -23.76
C ARG A 181 -15.50 -23.40 -22.83
N TYR A 182 -16.44 -23.84 -22.00
CA TYR A 182 -17.08 -23.02 -20.98
C TYR A 182 -17.58 -23.89 -19.84
N VAL A 183 -17.80 -23.27 -18.69
CA VAL A 183 -18.58 -23.81 -17.58
C VAL A 183 -19.93 -23.08 -17.51
N THR A 184 -20.93 -23.72 -16.91
CA THR A 184 -22.25 -23.10 -16.70
C THR A 184 -22.44 -22.81 -15.22
N TYR A 185 -22.80 -21.57 -14.91
CA TYR A 185 -23.10 -21.13 -13.55
C TYR A 185 -24.30 -20.19 -13.58
N ASN A 186 -25.31 -20.47 -12.75
CA ASN A 186 -26.59 -19.74 -12.70
C ASN A 186 -27.25 -19.53 -14.08
N GLY A 187 -27.16 -20.53 -14.97
CA GLY A 187 -27.73 -20.46 -16.31
C GLY A 187 -26.89 -19.70 -17.36
N ASN A 188 -25.81 -19.04 -16.94
CA ASN A 188 -24.90 -18.32 -17.83
C ASN A 188 -23.68 -19.18 -18.19
N ARG A 189 -23.18 -18.99 -19.41
CA ARG A 189 -21.91 -19.59 -19.86
C ARG A 189 -20.75 -18.68 -19.50
N TYR A 190 -19.74 -19.24 -18.85
CA TYR A 190 -18.46 -18.60 -18.57
C TYR A 190 -17.38 -19.34 -19.36
N TYR A 191 -16.84 -18.69 -20.39
CA TYR A 191 -15.82 -19.23 -21.27
C TYR A 191 -14.48 -19.31 -20.54
N ILE A 192 -13.75 -20.40 -20.74
CA ILE A 192 -12.43 -20.61 -20.11
C ILE A 192 -11.46 -19.55 -20.62
N ALA A 193 -10.72 -18.90 -19.74
CA ALA A 193 -9.77 -17.86 -20.09
C ALA A 193 -8.40 -18.17 -19.45
N GLU A 194 -7.64 -19.11 -20.02
CA GLU A 194 -6.35 -19.59 -19.50
C GLU A 194 -5.30 -18.51 -19.26
N CYS A 195 -5.04 -18.26 -17.97
CA CYS A 195 -4.16 -17.21 -17.47
C CYS A 195 -2.69 -17.62 -17.45
N THR A 196 -2.37 -18.93 -17.53
CA THR A 196 -0.98 -19.40 -17.62
C THR A 196 -0.60 -19.68 -19.08
N GLY A 197 0.35 -18.91 -19.60
CA GLY A 197 0.82 -19.04 -20.98
C GLY A 197 2.21 -18.46 -21.15
N ASP A 198 3.04 -19.09 -21.97
CA ASP A 198 4.45 -18.70 -22.11
C ASP A 198 4.64 -17.56 -23.12
N ASN A 199 4.09 -17.71 -24.33
CA ASN A 199 4.23 -16.74 -25.41
C ASN A 199 2.96 -15.91 -25.52
N TRP A 200 2.95 -14.71 -24.97
CA TRP A 200 1.78 -13.81 -24.96
C TRP A 200 1.20 -13.49 -26.35
N MET A 201 1.99 -13.52 -27.43
CA MET A 201 1.48 -13.30 -28.80
C MET A 201 0.67 -14.49 -29.31
N GLU A 202 1.06 -15.69 -28.89
CA GLU A 202 0.46 -16.97 -29.24
C GLU A 202 -0.14 -17.64 -28.00
N GLY A 203 -0.56 -16.82 -27.04
CA GLY A 203 -1.08 -17.29 -25.77
C GLY A 203 -2.43 -17.97 -25.94
N TRP A 204 -2.96 -18.43 -24.83
CA TRP A 204 -4.34 -18.90 -24.80
C TRP A 204 -5.31 -17.78 -25.12
N ARG A 205 -6.35 -18.14 -25.88
CA ARG A 205 -7.46 -17.24 -26.20
C ARG A 205 -8.68 -17.65 -25.39
N VAL A 206 -9.55 -16.70 -25.07
CA VAL A 206 -10.81 -16.99 -24.39
C VAL A 206 -11.60 -18.03 -25.19
N GLY A 207 -12.06 -19.07 -24.49
CA GLY A 207 -12.71 -20.24 -25.06
C GLY A 207 -11.77 -21.42 -25.32
N GLU A 208 -10.45 -21.22 -25.33
CA GLU A 208 -9.48 -22.32 -25.40
C GLU A 208 -9.24 -22.91 -24.00
N CYS A 209 -8.86 -24.18 -23.95
CA CYS A 209 -8.64 -24.91 -22.70
C CYS A 209 -7.46 -25.87 -22.85
N PRO A 210 -6.50 -25.87 -21.92
CA PRO A 210 -5.44 -26.88 -21.86
C PRO A 210 -5.99 -28.31 -21.87
N THR A 211 -5.27 -29.22 -22.53
CA THR A 211 -5.66 -30.63 -22.63
C THR A 211 -5.86 -31.28 -21.27
N ASP A 212 -5.04 -30.89 -20.30
CA ASP A 212 -5.01 -31.49 -18.96
C ASP A 212 -6.19 -31.02 -18.10
N LEU A 213 -6.89 -29.96 -18.51
CA LEU A 213 -8.12 -29.48 -17.87
C LEU A 213 -9.38 -29.98 -18.60
N LEU A 214 -9.26 -30.72 -19.70
CA LEU A 214 -10.41 -31.23 -20.44
C LEU A 214 -11.17 -32.28 -19.61
N GLY A 215 -12.38 -31.93 -19.18
CA GLY A 215 -13.21 -32.79 -18.33
C GLY A 215 -12.85 -32.74 -16.85
N ALA A 216 -11.84 -31.95 -16.46
CA ALA A 216 -11.53 -31.68 -15.07
C ALA A 216 -12.71 -30.97 -14.38
N LYS A 217 -12.95 -31.31 -13.11
CA LYS A 217 -14.02 -30.70 -12.32
C LYS A 217 -13.48 -29.47 -11.59
N CYS A 218 -13.94 -28.29 -11.98
CA CYS A 218 -13.64 -27.07 -11.24
C CYS A 218 -14.70 -26.75 -10.18
N GLN A 219 -14.26 -26.08 -9.12
CA GLN A 219 -15.11 -25.30 -8.23
C GLN A 219 -15.21 -23.87 -8.78
N ILE A 220 -16.44 -23.37 -8.91
CA ILE A 220 -16.73 -22.04 -9.44
C ILE A 220 -16.85 -21.07 -8.27
N ILE A 221 -16.01 -20.05 -8.24
CA ILE A 221 -15.97 -19.05 -7.17
C ILE A 221 -16.50 -17.72 -7.71
N PRO A 222 -17.74 -17.31 -7.35
CA PRO A 222 -18.32 -16.07 -7.81
C PRO A 222 -17.69 -14.84 -7.17
N LEU A 223 -17.51 -13.77 -7.94
CA LEU A 223 -16.83 -12.55 -7.50
C LEU A 223 -17.78 -11.49 -6.91
N LYS A 224 -18.80 -11.92 -6.14
CA LYS A 224 -19.79 -11.00 -5.56
C LYS A 224 -19.24 -10.20 -4.36
N SER A 225 -18.20 -10.70 -3.70
CA SER A 225 -17.62 -10.13 -2.47
C SER A 225 -16.13 -9.82 -2.64
N CYS A 226 -15.68 -9.53 -3.86
CA CYS A 226 -14.28 -9.21 -4.12
C CYS A 226 -13.87 -7.86 -3.51
N GLY A 227 -12.56 -7.59 -3.41
CA GLY A 227 -12.05 -6.36 -2.80
C GLY A 227 -12.39 -5.11 -3.60
N GLU A 228 -13.44 -4.40 -3.19
CA GLU A 228 -13.89 -3.16 -3.85
C GLU A 228 -13.17 -1.90 -3.34
N SER A 229 -12.55 -1.94 -2.16
CA SER A 229 -11.89 -0.77 -1.56
C SER A 229 -10.37 -0.91 -1.57
N ALA A 230 -9.70 0.01 -2.24
CA ALA A 230 -8.28 0.29 -2.04
C ALA A 230 -8.11 1.80 -1.84
N PRO A 231 -7.05 2.26 -1.18
CA PRO A 231 -6.85 3.69 -0.98
C PRO A 231 -6.62 4.41 -2.31
N GLN A 232 -5.95 3.78 -3.27
CA GLN A 232 -5.60 4.38 -4.56
C GLN A 232 -5.51 3.34 -5.66
N GLN A 233 -5.24 3.83 -6.87
CA GLN A 233 -5.11 3.06 -8.10
C GLN A 233 -3.69 3.14 -8.66
N VAL A 234 -3.41 2.29 -9.65
CA VAL A 234 -2.22 2.41 -10.51
C VAL A 234 -2.42 3.55 -11.53
N SER A 235 -1.35 4.08 -12.10
CA SER A 235 -1.41 4.90 -13.33
C SER A 235 -1.11 4.02 -14.55
N ALA A 236 -1.80 4.23 -15.67
CA ALA A 236 -1.59 3.45 -16.89
C ALA A 236 -1.71 4.32 -18.16
N SER A 237 -0.85 4.08 -19.16
CA SER A 237 -0.84 4.81 -20.43
C SER A 237 -0.13 4.07 -21.55
N TYR A 238 -0.55 4.29 -22.81
CA TYR A 238 0.20 3.83 -23.99
C TYR A 238 1.44 4.68 -24.29
N ASN A 239 1.53 5.87 -23.68
CA ASN A 239 2.73 6.69 -23.69
C ASN A 239 3.58 6.40 -22.45
N VAL A 240 4.86 6.76 -22.52
CA VAL A 240 5.73 6.73 -21.34
C VAL A 240 5.21 7.74 -20.32
N LEU A 241 4.91 7.27 -19.11
CA LEU A 241 4.45 8.11 -18.01
C LEU A 241 5.59 9.04 -17.55
N SER A 242 5.32 10.34 -17.53
CA SER A 242 6.26 11.34 -17.04
C SER A 242 6.40 11.27 -15.51
N PRO A 243 7.59 11.41 -14.94
CA PRO A 243 7.76 11.37 -13.48
C PRO A 243 7.11 12.58 -12.80
N SER A 244 6.64 12.38 -11.57
CA SER A 244 6.11 13.42 -10.70
C SER A 244 6.77 13.41 -9.32
N THR A 245 6.71 14.53 -8.60
CA THR A 245 7.24 14.64 -7.24
C THR A 245 6.18 15.15 -6.28
N LEU A 246 6.20 14.63 -5.05
CA LEU A 246 5.28 15.00 -3.99
C LEU A 246 6.07 15.32 -2.72
N THR A 247 5.74 16.45 -2.11
CA THR A 247 6.35 16.89 -0.84
C THR A 247 5.34 16.80 0.28
N LEU A 248 5.83 16.50 1.48
CA LEU A 248 5.06 16.57 2.72
C LEU A 248 5.95 17.17 3.80
N THR A 249 5.46 18.22 4.46
CA THR A 249 6.08 18.86 5.62
C THR A 249 5.05 19.00 6.73
N VAL A 250 5.53 19.18 7.96
CA VAL A 250 4.70 19.39 9.13
C VAL A 250 5.16 20.62 9.90
N SER A 251 4.22 21.31 10.57
CA SER A 251 4.51 22.50 11.39
C SER A 251 5.52 22.26 12.52
N SER A 252 5.56 21.06 13.09
CA SER A 252 6.54 20.63 14.10
C SER A 252 6.68 19.11 14.10
N ASN A 253 7.90 18.61 14.35
CA ASN A 253 8.17 17.16 14.49
C ASN A 253 7.99 16.66 15.94
N PHE A 254 7.57 17.53 16.85
CA PHE A 254 7.37 17.20 18.25
C PHE A 254 6.16 17.93 18.83
N GLY A 255 5.44 17.26 19.72
CA GLY A 255 4.38 17.88 20.48
C GLY A 255 3.89 17.01 21.63
N ILE A 256 2.83 17.48 22.27
CA ILE A 256 2.19 16.79 23.39
C ILE A 256 0.82 16.26 22.96
N GLN A 257 0.30 15.28 23.70
CA GLN A 257 -1.06 14.78 23.49
C GLN A 257 -2.07 15.94 23.45
N GLY A 258 -2.96 15.94 22.46
CA GLY A 258 -3.92 17.00 22.17
C GLY A 258 -3.39 18.13 21.26
N SER A 259 -2.10 18.14 20.91
CA SER A 259 -1.56 19.14 19.97
C SER A 259 -2.12 18.96 18.56
N THR A 260 -2.30 20.09 17.87
CA THR A 260 -2.65 20.12 16.45
C THR A 260 -1.39 20.33 15.61
N PHE A 261 -1.19 19.46 14.63
CA PHE A 261 -0.12 19.55 13.64
C PHE A 261 -0.71 19.90 12.28
N THR A 262 -0.06 20.81 11.56
CA THR A 262 -0.47 21.19 10.21
C THR A 262 0.49 20.54 9.22
N PHE A 263 -0.05 19.64 8.40
CA PHE A 263 0.63 19.09 7.25
C PHE A 263 0.44 20.01 6.05
N SER A 264 1.50 20.20 5.28
CA SER A 264 1.49 20.95 4.03
C SER A 264 2.32 20.23 2.99
N GLY A 265 1.92 20.31 1.73
CA GLY A 265 2.65 19.67 0.66
C GLY A 265 2.32 20.24 -0.70
N GLN A 266 3.10 19.82 -1.69
CA GLN A 266 2.95 20.23 -3.07
C GLN A 266 3.28 19.09 -4.02
N LEU A 267 2.42 18.93 -5.02
CA LEU A 267 2.60 18.07 -6.18
C LEU A 267 3.27 18.87 -7.31
N SER A 268 4.26 18.25 -7.95
CA SER A 268 4.87 18.75 -9.19
C SER A 268 4.73 17.68 -10.29
N PRO A 269 4.17 18.03 -11.46
CA PRO A 269 3.74 19.38 -11.86
C PRO A 269 2.51 19.88 -11.10
N LYS A 270 2.25 21.19 -11.20
CA LYS A 270 1.14 21.85 -10.51
C LYS A 270 -0.18 21.44 -11.15
N LEU A 271 -0.81 20.42 -10.57
CA LEU A 271 -2.08 19.89 -11.02
C LEU A 271 -3.14 20.18 -9.96
N GLN A 272 -4.27 20.74 -10.38
CA GLN A 272 -5.40 21.03 -9.50
C GLN A 272 -6.31 19.81 -9.32
N ASN A 273 -7.02 19.74 -8.19
CA ASN A 273 -8.04 18.74 -7.87
C ASN A 273 -7.49 17.30 -7.93
N GLN A 274 -6.19 17.12 -7.70
CA GLN A 274 -5.58 15.81 -7.61
C GLN A 274 -5.78 15.27 -6.20
N THR A 275 -6.25 14.03 -6.09
CA THR A 275 -6.48 13.37 -4.82
C THR A 275 -5.14 12.94 -4.21
N ILE A 276 -4.83 13.47 -3.02
CA ILE A 276 -3.64 13.14 -2.24
C ILE A 276 -4.07 12.35 -1.01
N ILE A 277 -3.41 11.23 -0.77
CA ILE A 277 -3.68 10.36 0.36
C ILE A 277 -2.56 10.51 1.36
N ILE A 278 -2.90 10.81 2.60
CA ILE A 278 -1.95 10.86 3.70
C ILE A 278 -2.07 9.54 4.45
N TYR A 279 -0.96 8.82 4.53
CA TYR A 279 -0.82 7.61 5.31
C TYR A 279 -0.10 7.90 6.63
N PHE A 280 -0.39 7.11 7.65
CA PHE A 280 0.35 7.11 8.89
C PHE A 280 0.63 5.68 9.37
N ARG A 281 1.64 5.53 10.21
CA ARG A 281 1.86 4.34 11.03
C ARG A 281 2.45 4.71 12.38
N VAL A 282 2.27 3.83 13.35
CA VAL A 282 2.83 3.95 14.70
C VAL A 282 3.87 2.84 14.90
N GLY A 283 5.11 3.22 15.18
CA GLY A 283 6.22 2.27 15.29
C GLY A 283 6.38 1.42 14.03
N SER A 284 6.38 0.10 14.18
CA SER A 284 6.50 -0.87 13.08
C SER A 284 5.16 -1.40 12.55
N SER A 285 4.03 -0.78 12.92
CA SER A 285 2.71 -1.19 12.44
C SER A 285 2.57 -0.98 10.93
N PRO A 286 1.65 -1.71 10.25
CA PRO A 286 1.32 -1.46 8.85
C PRO A 286 0.86 -0.01 8.62
N TRP A 287 1.09 0.49 7.40
CA TRP A 287 0.59 1.80 6.99
C TRP A 287 -0.93 1.80 6.91
N SER A 288 -1.56 2.84 7.46
CA SER A 288 -3.00 3.07 7.42
C SER A 288 -3.31 4.42 6.80
N VAL A 289 -4.47 4.56 6.15
CA VAL A 289 -4.94 5.85 5.65
C VAL A 289 -5.30 6.75 6.83
N LEU A 290 -4.66 7.93 6.89
CA LEU A 290 -5.02 8.98 7.84
C LEU A 290 -6.17 9.82 7.29
N ALA A 291 -6.01 10.29 6.05
CA ALA A 291 -6.89 11.27 5.44
C ALA A 291 -6.70 11.32 3.93
N ILE A 292 -7.71 11.85 3.25
CA ILE A 292 -7.71 12.15 1.83
C ILE A 292 -7.92 13.66 1.67
N THR A 293 -7.09 14.31 0.87
CA THR A 293 -7.17 15.74 0.57
C THR A 293 -6.99 15.97 -0.93
N GLN A 294 -7.15 17.20 -1.39
CA GLN A 294 -7.01 17.56 -2.81
C GLN A 294 -6.05 18.74 -2.99
N THR A 295 -5.35 18.75 -4.12
CA THR A 295 -4.51 19.87 -4.51
C THR A 295 -5.33 21.07 -5.00
N ASN A 296 -4.87 22.27 -4.68
CA ASN A 296 -5.39 23.52 -5.22
C ASN A 296 -4.77 23.83 -6.61
N ALA A 297 -5.08 25.01 -7.17
CA ALA A 297 -4.59 25.44 -8.49
C ALA A 297 -3.06 25.47 -8.61
N GLU A 298 -2.34 25.67 -7.50
CA GLU A 298 -0.88 25.67 -7.45
C GLU A 298 -0.27 24.28 -7.18
N GLY A 299 -1.09 23.22 -7.16
CA GLY A 299 -0.67 21.86 -6.84
C GLY A 299 -0.43 21.63 -5.33
N LYS A 300 -0.85 22.56 -4.46
CA LYS A 300 -0.60 22.51 -3.01
C LYS A 300 -1.77 21.92 -2.25
N PHE A 301 -1.50 21.27 -1.13
CA PHE A 301 -2.50 20.75 -0.21
C PHE A 301 -2.09 21.01 1.24
N SER A 302 -3.06 21.05 2.14
CA SER A 302 -2.83 21.15 3.58
C SER A 302 -3.90 20.39 4.37
N LEU A 303 -3.54 19.89 5.55
CA LEU A 303 -4.41 19.14 6.45
C LEU A 303 -4.00 19.42 7.91
N ASN A 304 -4.97 19.55 8.81
CA ASN A 304 -4.72 19.55 10.24
C ASN A 304 -4.98 18.18 10.85
N TRP A 305 -4.08 17.73 11.72
CA TRP A 305 -4.19 16.48 12.46
C TRP A 305 -4.01 16.74 13.96
N VAL A 306 -4.87 16.13 14.78
CA VAL A 306 -4.79 16.24 16.25
C VAL A 306 -4.23 14.94 16.81
N ALA A 307 -3.12 15.03 17.55
CA ALA A 307 -2.48 13.89 18.17
C ALA A 307 -3.23 13.44 19.43
N ARG A 308 -4.17 12.51 19.26
CA ARG A 308 -5.01 12.02 20.37
C ARG A 308 -4.27 11.06 21.30
N GLU A 309 -3.31 10.32 20.75
CA GLU A 309 -2.53 9.32 21.48
C GLU A 309 -1.04 9.68 21.44
N THR A 310 -0.29 9.14 22.39
CA THR A 310 1.16 9.33 22.47
C THR A 310 1.89 8.28 21.64
N GLY A 311 3.06 8.64 21.10
CA GLY A 311 3.88 7.69 20.34
C GLY A 311 4.77 8.36 19.31
N ILE A 312 5.48 7.52 18.56
CA ILE A 312 6.26 7.92 17.39
C ILE A 312 5.44 7.58 16.16
N TYR A 313 4.98 8.62 15.50
CA TYR A 313 4.16 8.54 14.29
C TYR A 313 5.03 8.82 13.07
N GLN A 314 4.83 8.04 12.02
CA GLN A 314 5.42 8.27 10.71
C GLN A 314 4.32 8.54 9.72
N PHE A 315 4.51 9.55 8.87
CA PHE A 315 3.54 10.00 7.88
C PHE A 315 4.18 10.10 6.50
N LYS A 316 3.40 9.79 5.47
CA LYS A 316 3.76 10.08 4.07
C LYS A 316 2.51 10.45 3.27
N ALA A 317 2.69 11.26 2.25
CA ALA A 317 1.66 11.55 1.27
C ALA A 317 1.89 10.70 0.02
N SER A 318 0.82 10.36 -0.70
CA SER A 318 0.89 9.68 -1.98
C SER A 318 -0.10 10.25 -2.98
N TRP A 319 0.30 10.18 -4.24
CA TRP A 319 -0.54 10.44 -5.40
C TRP A 319 -0.46 9.25 -6.37
N SER A 320 -1.61 8.77 -6.84
CA SER A 320 -1.69 7.63 -7.76
C SER A 320 -1.09 7.87 -9.14
N GLY A 321 -0.91 9.14 -9.52
CA GLY A 321 -0.63 9.52 -10.90
C GLY A 321 -1.91 9.55 -11.73
N ASN A 322 -1.72 9.63 -13.05
CA ASN A 322 -2.78 9.63 -14.05
C ASN A 322 -2.26 9.03 -15.37
N ASP A 323 -2.95 9.25 -16.48
CA ASP A 323 -2.57 8.73 -17.81
C ASP A 323 -1.41 9.49 -18.48
N ILE A 324 -0.90 10.55 -17.85
CA ILE A 324 0.24 11.34 -18.30
C ILE A 324 1.44 11.16 -17.35
N TYR A 325 1.20 11.12 -16.04
CA TYR A 325 2.24 11.12 -15.01
C TYR A 325 2.18 9.87 -14.15
N SER A 326 3.34 9.32 -13.82
CA SER A 326 3.44 8.21 -12.87
C SER A 326 3.10 8.69 -11.47
N GLY A 327 2.47 7.82 -10.68
CA GLY A 327 2.25 8.06 -9.26
C GLY A 327 3.56 8.22 -8.47
N THR A 328 3.46 8.81 -7.28
CA THR A 328 4.63 9.16 -6.46
C THR A 328 4.27 9.27 -4.98
N ASP A 329 5.20 8.88 -4.12
CA ASP A 329 5.13 9.06 -2.66
C ASP A 329 6.04 10.22 -2.22
N SER A 330 5.66 10.89 -1.14
CA SER A 330 6.55 11.83 -0.46
C SER A 330 7.58 11.12 0.41
N LEU A 331 8.63 11.85 0.81
CA LEU A 331 9.46 11.43 1.93
C LEU A 331 8.61 11.26 3.21
N THR A 332 9.06 10.37 4.09
CA THR A 332 8.42 10.14 5.38
C THR A 332 8.78 11.22 6.38
N VAL A 333 7.77 11.79 7.04
CA VAL A 333 7.92 12.72 8.16
C VAL A 333 7.64 11.98 9.45
N THR A 334 8.43 12.25 10.50
CA THR A 334 8.26 11.62 11.82
C THR A 334 7.85 12.66 12.86
N ILE A 335 6.83 12.35 13.66
CA ILE A 335 6.34 13.17 14.76
C ILE A 335 6.40 12.37 16.05
N THR A 336 7.02 12.94 17.08
CA THR A 336 7.04 12.38 18.44
C THR A 336 6.02 13.10 19.31
N VAL A 337 5.05 12.36 19.85
CA VAL A 337 3.99 12.88 20.72
C VAL A 337 4.19 12.36 22.14
N LEU A 338 4.42 13.27 23.09
CA LEU A 338 4.59 12.93 24.50
C LEU A 338 3.30 13.04 25.32
N SER A 339 3.24 12.27 26.41
CA SER A 339 2.15 12.35 27.38
C SER A 339 2.21 13.66 28.17
N THR A 340 1.08 14.35 28.24
CA THR A 340 0.90 15.51 29.12
C THR A 340 1.09 15.13 30.59
N PHE A 341 0.61 13.96 31.01
CA PHE A 341 0.77 13.45 32.36
C PHE A 341 2.25 13.20 32.71
N LEU A 342 3.02 12.59 31.81
CA LEU A 342 4.46 12.39 32.04
C LEU A 342 5.20 13.73 32.17
N LEU A 343 4.83 14.73 31.38
CA LEU A 343 5.45 16.05 31.47
C LEU A 343 5.11 16.76 32.79
N ILE A 344 3.85 16.70 33.23
CA ILE A 344 3.42 17.29 34.51
C ILE A 344 4.12 16.60 35.69
N THR A 345 4.22 15.27 35.67
CA THR A 345 4.88 14.52 36.75
C THR A 345 6.38 14.79 36.82
N VAL A 346 7.06 14.90 35.67
CA VAL A 346 8.47 15.30 35.61
C VAL A 346 8.65 16.74 36.11
N ALA A 347 7.80 17.67 35.69
CA ALA A 347 7.85 19.06 36.17
C ALA A 347 7.63 19.14 37.69
N ALA A 348 6.63 18.45 38.23
CA ALA A 348 6.36 18.39 39.67
C ALA A 348 7.53 17.77 40.45
N ALA A 349 8.16 16.72 39.92
CA ALA A 349 9.34 16.12 40.53
C ALA A 349 10.54 17.08 40.55
N ILE A 350 10.78 17.80 39.45
CA ILE A 350 11.85 18.82 39.38
C ILE A 350 11.58 19.94 40.41
N ILE A 351 10.35 20.45 40.48
CA ILE A 351 9.96 21.47 41.46
C ILE A 351 10.19 20.96 42.88
N SER A 352 9.80 19.72 43.18
CA SER A 352 10.00 19.11 44.50
C SER A 352 11.47 18.96 44.87
N ILE A 353 12.32 18.60 43.90
CA ILE A 353 13.79 18.55 44.09
C ILE A 353 14.35 19.95 44.34
N CYS A 354 13.93 20.95 43.56
CA CYS A 354 14.36 22.34 43.76
C CYS A 354 13.98 22.86 45.15
N ILE A 355 12.74 22.61 45.60
CA ILE A 355 12.30 22.95 46.96
C ILE A 355 13.17 22.23 48.00
N GLY A 356 13.41 20.93 47.83
CA GLY A 356 14.27 20.16 48.73
C GLY A 356 15.71 20.70 48.82
N VAL A 357 16.29 21.12 47.70
CA VAL A 357 17.64 21.74 47.65
C VAL A 357 17.64 23.08 48.38
N VAL A 358 16.63 23.93 48.17
CA VAL A 358 16.51 25.22 48.86
C VAL A 358 16.40 25.02 50.37
N VAL A 359 15.53 24.10 50.82
CA VAL A 359 15.37 23.78 52.25
C VAL A 359 16.67 23.25 52.85
N PHE A 360 17.37 22.36 52.14
CA PHE A 360 18.67 21.82 52.58
C PHE A 360 19.70 22.94 52.76
N LEU A 361 19.84 23.83 51.76
CA LEU A 361 20.77 24.95 51.82
C LEU A 361 20.45 25.90 52.99
N LEU A 362 19.18 26.25 53.19
CA LEU A 362 18.74 27.09 54.33
C LEU A 362 19.02 26.41 55.68
N SER A 363 18.78 25.09 55.80
CA SER A 363 19.06 24.36 57.03
C SER A 363 20.57 24.27 57.35
N SER A 364 21.42 24.16 56.33
CA SER A 364 22.87 24.09 56.49
C SER A 364 23.51 25.42 56.95
N GLN A 365 22.89 26.56 56.64
CA GLN A 365 23.33 27.87 57.12
C GLN A 365 22.95 28.14 58.59
N GLY A 366 21.94 27.43 59.12
CA GLY A 366 21.49 27.56 60.51
C GLY A 366 22.36 26.85 61.55
N SER A 367 23.30 25.96 61.14
CA SER A 367 24.12 25.17 62.08
C SER A 367 25.52 25.74 62.40
N TYR A 368 25.84 26.96 61.97
CA TYR A 368 27.08 27.67 62.37
C TYR A 368 26.77 28.87 63.28
N LYS A 369 26.18 28.61 64.45
CA LYS A 369 26.34 29.48 65.63
C LYS A 369 26.73 28.59 66.80
N VAL A 370 28.03 28.28 66.89
CA VAL A 370 28.62 27.79 68.14
C VAL A 370 28.69 29.00 69.06
N GLU A 371 27.85 29.00 70.08
CA GLU A 371 27.86 29.99 71.16
C GLU A 371 29.18 29.83 71.93
N GLU A 372 29.99 30.89 71.93
CA GLU A 372 31.28 30.94 72.64
C GLU A 372 31.01 30.89 74.15
N PRO A 373 31.57 29.92 74.91
CA PRO A 373 31.29 29.80 76.32
C PRO A 373 31.89 31.00 77.08
N THR A 374 31.03 31.73 77.77
CA THR A 374 31.41 32.84 78.64
C THR A 374 32.21 32.31 79.84
N LEU A 375 33.44 32.77 79.99
CA LEU A 375 34.31 32.50 81.14
C LEU A 375 33.77 33.22 82.39
N PRO A 376 33.67 32.54 83.55
CA PRO A 376 33.29 33.20 84.80
C PRO A 376 34.43 34.10 85.30
N SER A 377 34.08 35.33 85.65
CA SER A 377 34.99 36.28 86.32
C SER A 377 35.31 35.77 87.73
N VAL A 378 36.59 35.46 87.97
CA VAL A 378 37.11 35.22 89.31
C VAL A 378 37.66 36.54 89.85
N SER A 379 37.09 36.98 90.97
CA SER A 379 37.58 38.04 91.83
C SER A 379 38.72 37.52 92.71
N CYS A 380 39.93 38.03 92.52
CA CYS A 380 40.89 38.54 93.52
C CYS A 380 42.26 38.77 92.89
#